data_AF-A0A6I2L3Q8-F1
#
_entry.id   AF-A0A6I2L3Q8-F1
#
_cell.length_a   1.000
_cell.length_b   1.000
_cell.length_c   1.000
_cell.angle_alpha   90.00
_cell.angle_beta   90.00
_cell.angle_gamma   90.00
#
_symmetry.space_group_name_H-M   'P 1'
#
loop_
_entity.id
_entity.type
_entity.pdbx_description
1 polymer ?
#
loop_
_entity_poly.entity_id
_entity_poly.type
_entity_poly.pdbx_seq_one_letter_code
_entity_poly.pdbx_strand_id
1 'polypeptide(L)'
;MDALQSTPVSDDATHYWNLAKLIIGPFVGATFAFVVARYNDARKLRRERIAAGNLALLTLRDQIDDYLGFRKSFRYDLANPARGAVAPVFMLVHATFQAYAETYIDFSSLSFLMERRRHIPKLNSIVYSQKLYRNLIKLDDLRNEAVLEFQKKLADADSPPQTIADIERIVGPLLIANATSAVVGLAFHAKDDEKTYRRAVDELREALIDELEPWWWPKWARKQWPKLVGPALISFTNGDPHMQEEAMPAFPKQLLAAMAAQDAAEGKHPQAGAPLSFFPLDRWYSTYYQVLGKVNGRKILLPINGLDLHR
;
A
#
# COMPACT_ATOMS: atom_id res chain seq x y z
N MET A 1 71.38 -64.82 27.69
CA MET A 1 70.03 -64.52 28.22
C MET A 1 70.06 -63.07 28.65
N ASP A 2 69.84 -62.16 27.71
CA ASP A 2 69.80 -60.73 27.99
C ASP A 2 68.34 -60.32 28.17
N ALA A 3 68.01 -59.92 29.39
CA ALA A 3 66.73 -59.33 29.71
C ALA A 3 66.70 -57.90 29.19
N LEU A 4 66.00 -57.67 28.08
CA LEU A 4 65.63 -56.34 27.60
C LEU A 4 64.77 -55.66 28.68
N GLN A 5 65.39 -54.78 29.47
CA GLN A 5 64.68 -53.82 30.30
C GLN A 5 63.93 -52.86 29.38
N SER A 6 62.62 -53.06 29.27
CA SER A 6 61.70 -52.09 28.67
C SER A 6 61.77 -50.80 29.46
N THR A 7 62.26 -49.73 28.84
CA THR A 7 62.18 -48.38 29.39
C THR A 7 60.71 -48.03 29.64
N PRO A 8 60.34 -47.43 30.79
CA PRO A 8 58.99 -46.94 30.99
C PRO A 8 58.74 -45.84 29.97
N VAL A 9 57.88 -46.13 29.00
CA VAL A 9 57.34 -45.11 28.09
C VAL A 9 56.61 -44.09 28.96
N SER A 10 57.08 -42.84 28.88
CA SER A 10 56.80 -41.71 29.77
C SER A 10 55.34 -41.56 30.23
N ASP A 11 55.08 -41.78 31.53
CA ASP A 11 53.83 -41.44 32.22
C ASP A 11 53.50 -39.93 32.18
N ASP A 12 54.52 -39.08 31.99
CA ASP A 12 54.32 -37.64 31.85
C ASP A 12 53.57 -37.28 30.56
N ALA A 13 53.86 -37.95 29.44
CA ALA A 13 53.23 -37.66 28.15
C ALA A 13 51.73 -38.00 28.13
N THR A 14 51.33 -39.08 28.81
CA THR A 14 49.92 -39.45 28.97
C THR A 14 49.20 -38.48 29.90
N HIS A 15 49.87 -37.97 30.94
CA HIS A 15 49.29 -36.98 31.84
C HIS A 15 49.04 -35.62 31.18
N TYR A 16 50.01 -35.09 30.41
CA TYR A 16 49.84 -33.84 29.66
C TYR A 16 48.77 -33.95 28.56
N TRP A 17 48.65 -35.11 27.91
CA TRP A 17 47.61 -35.35 26.90
C TRP A 17 46.20 -35.41 27.50
N ASN A 18 46.05 -36.03 28.67
CA ASN A 18 44.78 -36.06 29.40
C ASN A 18 44.39 -34.66 29.91
N LEU A 19 45.36 -33.88 30.37
CA LEU A 19 45.16 -32.50 30.82
C LEU A 19 44.81 -31.57 29.64
N ALA A 20 45.47 -31.74 28.49
CA ALA A 20 45.14 -31.03 27.25
C ALA A 20 43.73 -31.36 26.74
N LYS A 21 43.29 -32.63 26.80
CA LYS A 21 41.90 -33.02 26.47
C LYS A 21 40.87 -32.42 27.43
N LEU A 22 41.20 -32.39 28.73
CA LEU A 22 40.32 -31.83 29.77
C LEU A 22 40.12 -30.31 29.60
N ILE A 23 41.13 -29.61 29.08
CA ILE A 23 41.07 -28.17 28.83
C ILE A 23 40.47 -27.89 27.45
N ILE A 24 41.03 -28.47 26.37
CA ILE A 24 40.65 -28.17 24.98
C ILE A 24 39.24 -28.71 24.65
N GLY A 25 38.85 -29.86 25.20
CA GLY A 25 37.55 -30.49 24.94
C GLY A 25 36.37 -29.56 25.25
N PRO A 26 36.27 -29.01 26.47
CA PRO A 26 35.23 -28.03 26.81
C PRO A 26 35.27 -26.76 25.95
N PHE A 27 36.46 -26.22 25.62
CA PHE A 27 36.54 -25.02 24.77
C PHE A 27 36.06 -25.28 23.34
N VAL A 28 36.43 -26.42 22.74
CA VAL A 28 35.98 -26.80 21.38
C VAL A 28 34.49 -27.10 21.39
N GLY A 29 33.99 -27.82 22.40
CA GLY A 29 32.57 -28.12 22.58
C GLY A 29 31.73 -26.85 22.78
N ALA A 30 32.17 -25.95 23.65
CA ALA A 30 31.49 -24.68 23.91
C ALA A 30 31.53 -23.75 22.69
N THR A 31 32.67 -23.65 21.99
CA THR A 31 32.78 -22.87 20.76
C THR A 31 31.86 -23.42 19.67
N PHE A 32 31.83 -24.74 19.48
CA PHE A 32 30.94 -25.37 18.51
C PHE A 32 29.46 -25.15 18.88
N ALA A 33 29.10 -25.36 20.14
CA ALA A 33 27.75 -25.12 20.64
C ALA A 33 27.33 -23.65 20.45
N PHE A 34 28.22 -22.70 20.74
CA PHE A 34 27.99 -21.27 20.53
C PHE A 34 27.79 -20.94 19.05
N VAL A 35 28.63 -21.46 18.16
CA VAL A 35 28.50 -21.25 16.71
C VAL A 35 27.19 -21.85 16.18
N VAL A 36 26.84 -23.06 16.62
CA VAL A 36 25.57 -23.73 16.23
C VAL A 36 24.37 -22.94 16.76
N ALA A 37 24.39 -22.50 18.01
CA ALA A 37 23.34 -21.65 18.59
C ALA A 37 23.19 -20.34 17.80
N ARG A 38 24.30 -19.64 17.55
CA ARG A 38 24.29 -18.38 16.79
C ARG A 38 23.79 -18.57 15.35
N TYR A 39 24.15 -19.69 14.72
CA TYR A 39 23.66 -20.06 13.39
C TYR A 39 22.15 -20.33 13.39
N ASN A 40 21.64 -21.05 14.39
CA ASN A 40 20.21 -21.32 14.55
C ASN A 40 19.41 -20.03 14.80
N ASP A 41 19.91 -19.13 15.65
CA ASP A 41 19.29 -17.82 15.89
C ASP A 41 19.26 -16.97 14.62
N ALA A 42 20.35 -16.92 13.87
CA ALA A 42 20.41 -16.21 12.59
C ALA A 42 19.42 -16.79 11.56
N ARG A 43 19.26 -18.12 11.52
CA ARG A 43 18.26 -18.77 10.65
C ARG A 43 16.83 -18.46 11.09
N LYS A 44 16.56 -18.45 12.40
CA LYS A 44 15.25 -18.12 12.95
C LYS A 44 14.86 -16.68 12.59
N LEU A 45 15.74 -15.72 12.88
CA LEU A 45 15.55 -14.31 12.52
C LEU A 45 15.34 -14.13 11.01
N ARG A 46 16.11 -14.85 10.17
CA ARG A 46 15.93 -14.78 8.72
C ARG A 46 14.54 -15.27 8.28
N ARG A 47 14.04 -16.36 8.87
CA ARG A 47 12.69 -16.88 8.58
C ARG A 47 11.61 -15.90 9.01
N GLU A 48 11.76 -15.29 10.19
CA GLU A 48 10.84 -14.27 10.70
C GLU A 48 10.79 -13.05 9.78
N ARG A 49 11.96 -12.54 9.35
CA ARG A 49 12.05 -11.41 8.39
C ARG A 49 11.42 -11.75 7.03
N ILE A 50 11.61 -12.98 6.52
CA ILE A 50 10.96 -13.45 5.28
C ILE A 50 9.44 -13.51 5.47
N ALA A 51 8.96 -14.03 6.60
CA ALA A 51 7.54 -14.12 6.90
C ALA A 51 6.89 -12.73 7.00
N ALA A 52 7.54 -11.78 7.70
CA ALA A 52 7.10 -10.39 7.78
C ALA A 52 7.05 -9.71 6.40
N GLY A 53 8.10 -9.88 5.59
CA GLY A 53 8.13 -9.36 4.22
C GLY A 53 7.02 -9.94 3.34
N ASN A 54 6.77 -11.25 3.43
CA ASN A 54 5.69 -11.90 2.68
C ASN A 54 4.30 -11.47 3.15
N LEU A 55 4.11 -11.27 4.46
CA LEU A 55 2.85 -10.76 5.00
C LEU A 55 2.57 -9.35 4.47
N ALA A 56 3.57 -8.47 4.47
CA ALA A 56 3.45 -7.12 3.92
C ALA A 56 3.16 -7.13 2.40
N LEU A 57 3.79 -8.03 1.65
CA LEU A 57 3.49 -8.24 0.23
C LEU A 57 2.05 -8.74 0.04
N LEU A 58 1.58 -9.70 0.84
CA LEU A 58 0.18 -10.14 0.78
C LEU A 58 -0.80 -9.01 1.08
N THR A 59 -0.52 -8.18 2.08
CA THR A 59 -1.35 -7.01 2.37
C THR A 59 -1.40 -6.03 1.20
N LEU A 60 -0.26 -5.73 0.55
CA LEU A 60 -0.26 -4.91 -0.66
C LEU A 60 -1.01 -5.56 -1.81
N ARG A 61 -1.00 -6.90 -1.90
CA ARG A 61 -1.79 -7.65 -2.86
C ARG A 61 -3.28 -7.41 -2.67
N ASP A 62 -3.75 -7.61 -1.45
CA ASP A 62 -5.17 -7.48 -1.11
C ASP A 62 -5.64 -6.06 -1.41
N GLN A 63 -4.83 -5.04 -1.07
CA GLN A 63 -5.11 -3.64 -1.40
C GLN A 63 -5.18 -3.37 -2.91
N ILE A 64 -4.31 -4.01 -3.70
CA ILE A 64 -4.34 -3.91 -5.18
C ILE A 64 -5.59 -4.59 -5.72
N ASP A 65 -5.90 -5.80 -5.27
CA ASP A 65 -7.04 -6.57 -5.75
C ASP A 65 -8.36 -5.83 -5.42
N ASP A 66 -8.47 -5.24 -4.23
CA ASP A 66 -9.59 -4.38 -3.83
C ASP A 66 -9.69 -3.12 -4.69
N TYR A 67 -8.56 -2.44 -4.94
CA TYR A 67 -8.51 -1.28 -5.83
C TYR A 67 -8.94 -1.63 -7.26
N LEU A 68 -8.46 -2.74 -7.81
CA LEU A 68 -8.81 -3.18 -9.16
C LEU A 68 -10.29 -3.55 -9.26
N GLY A 69 -10.83 -4.21 -8.23
CA GLY A 69 -12.24 -4.50 -8.09
C GLY A 69 -13.09 -3.22 -8.06
N PHE A 70 -12.72 -2.26 -7.21
CA PHE A 70 -13.34 -0.93 -7.15
C PHE A 70 -13.28 -0.23 -8.50
N ARG A 71 -12.11 -0.16 -9.13
CA ARG A 71 -11.94 0.56 -10.39
C ARG A 71 -12.83 -0.02 -11.47
N LYS A 72 -12.89 -1.36 -11.56
CA LYS A 72 -13.79 -2.05 -12.48
C LYS A 72 -15.24 -1.69 -12.19
N SER A 73 -15.72 -1.92 -10.97
CA SER A 73 -17.12 -1.66 -10.60
C SER A 73 -17.51 -0.21 -10.87
N PHE A 74 -16.67 0.75 -10.46
CA PHE A 74 -16.87 2.18 -10.67
C PHE A 74 -16.94 2.56 -12.16
N ARG A 75 -16.03 2.04 -12.99
CA ARG A 75 -16.02 2.34 -14.44
C ARG A 75 -17.25 1.78 -15.16
N TYR A 76 -17.68 0.58 -14.79
CA TYR A 76 -18.90 -0.01 -15.35
C TYR A 76 -20.16 0.74 -14.89
N ASP A 77 -20.18 1.22 -13.66
CA ASP A 77 -21.30 2.01 -13.15
C ASP A 77 -21.43 3.36 -13.90
N LEU A 78 -20.31 4.05 -14.08
CA LEU A 78 -20.27 5.30 -14.85
C LEU A 78 -20.66 5.11 -16.32
N ALA A 79 -20.43 3.92 -16.89
CA ALA A 79 -20.77 3.59 -18.27
C ALA A 79 -22.23 3.12 -18.46
N ASN A 80 -23.03 3.09 -17.39
CA ASN A 80 -24.39 2.57 -17.46
C ASN A 80 -25.27 3.43 -18.38
N PRO A 81 -25.79 2.88 -19.49
CA PRO A 81 -26.57 3.64 -20.47
C PRO A 81 -27.91 4.16 -19.92
N ALA A 82 -28.43 3.57 -18.84
CA ALA A 82 -29.70 3.96 -18.23
C ALA A 82 -29.71 5.41 -17.70
N ARG A 83 -28.54 5.99 -17.42
CA ARG A 83 -28.42 7.36 -16.90
C ARG A 83 -28.55 8.43 -17.99
N GLY A 84 -28.34 8.05 -19.26
CA GLY A 84 -28.35 8.97 -20.39
C GLY A 84 -27.09 9.84 -20.49
N ALA A 85 -26.78 10.30 -21.69
CA ALA A 85 -25.53 11.02 -21.98
C ALA A 85 -25.41 12.41 -21.32
N VAL A 86 -26.52 12.94 -20.80
CA VAL A 86 -26.66 14.31 -20.26
C VAL A 86 -26.86 14.31 -18.73
N ALA A 87 -26.73 13.16 -18.05
CA ALA A 87 -26.85 13.10 -16.59
C ALA A 87 -25.73 13.88 -15.89
N PRO A 88 -26.04 14.77 -14.93
CA PRO A 88 -25.04 15.54 -14.21
C PRO A 88 -24.15 14.62 -13.35
N VAL A 89 -22.95 15.08 -13.02
CA VAL A 89 -21.90 14.26 -12.39
C VAL A 89 -22.36 13.57 -11.10
N PHE A 90 -23.11 14.27 -10.24
CA PHE A 90 -23.63 13.70 -9.00
C PHE A 90 -24.64 12.55 -9.21
N MET A 91 -25.26 12.46 -10.39
CA MET A 91 -26.17 11.38 -10.76
C MET A 91 -25.48 10.25 -11.52
N LEU A 92 -24.15 10.29 -11.70
CA LEU A 92 -23.41 9.26 -12.43
C LEU A 92 -23.05 8.02 -11.60
N VAL A 93 -23.18 8.07 -10.28
CA VAL A 93 -22.84 6.93 -9.40
C VAL A 93 -24.04 6.41 -8.61
N HIS A 94 -23.97 5.15 -8.20
CA HIS A 94 -24.86 4.57 -7.20
C HIS A 94 -24.08 4.21 -5.93
N ALA A 95 -24.79 3.94 -4.84
CA ALA A 95 -24.19 3.36 -3.66
C ALA A 95 -23.65 1.97 -4.02
N THR A 96 -22.35 1.73 -3.79
CA THR A 96 -21.75 0.40 -3.90
C THR A 96 -21.30 -0.01 -2.51
N PHE A 97 -21.97 -1.01 -1.93
CA PHE A 97 -21.57 -1.61 -0.65
C PHE A 97 -20.45 -2.63 -0.88
N GLN A 98 -19.32 -2.15 -1.40
CA GLN A 98 -18.15 -2.99 -1.59
C GLN A 98 -17.47 -3.21 -0.23
N ALA A 99 -17.23 -4.47 0.12
CA ALA A 99 -16.45 -4.80 1.31
C ALA A 99 -14.96 -4.66 0.96
N TYR A 100 -14.28 -3.71 1.59
CA TYR A 100 -12.84 -3.55 1.50
C TYR A 100 -12.17 -4.37 2.60
N ALA A 101 -11.03 -4.99 2.31
CA ALA A 101 -10.24 -5.62 3.33
C ALA A 101 -9.64 -4.54 4.25
N GLU A 102 -9.93 -4.61 5.55
CA GLU A 102 -9.31 -3.74 6.57
C GLU A 102 -7.88 -4.20 6.90
N THR A 103 -7.06 -4.39 5.87
CA THR A 103 -5.69 -4.88 6.02
C THR A 103 -4.70 -3.73 6.06
N TYR A 104 -3.83 -3.76 7.07
CA TYR A 104 -2.81 -2.75 7.29
C TYR A 104 -1.43 -3.39 7.33
N ILE A 105 -0.47 -2.69 6.73
CA ILE A 105 0.93 -3.12 6.76
C ILE A 105 1.47 -2.85 8.16
N ASP A 106 1.95 -3.90 8.82
CA ASP A 106 2.67 -3.79 10.07
C ASP A 106 4.10 -3.32 9.83
N PHE A 107 4.31 -2.00 9.86
CA PHE A 107 5.63 -1.40 9.70
C PHE A 107 6.62 -1.77 10.83
N SER A 108 6.14 -2.17 12.01
CA SER A 108 7.00 -2.63 13.10
C SER A 108 7.70 -3.94 12.73
N SER A 109 6.96 -4.85 12.09
CA SER A 109 7.51 -6.11 11.55
C SER A 109 8.54 -5.88 10.42
N LEU A 110 8.50 -4.72 9.75
CA LEU A 110 9.42 -4.31 8.69
C LEU A 110 10.58 -3.44 9.18
N SER A 111 10.72 -3.22 10.48
CA SER A 111 11.77 -2.39 11.07
C SER A 111 13.19 -2.80 10.65
N PHE A 112 13.42 -4.09 10.38
CA PHE A 112 14.70 -4.59 9.88
C PHE A 112 15.10 -3.99 8.52
N LEU A 113 14.15 -3.54 7.69
CA LEU A 113 14.46 -2.83 6.45
C LEU A 113 15.02 -1.44 6.72
N MET A 114 14.66 -0.82 7.84
CA MET A 114 15.14 0.51 8.25
C MET A 114 16.56 0.48 8.81
N GLU A 115 17.11 -0.70 9.13
CA GLU A 115 18.51 -0.86 9.56
C GLU A 115 19.49 -0.30 8.52
N ARG A 116 19.12 -0.31 7.22
CA ARG A 116 19.91 0.29 6.14
C ARG A 116 19.23 1.55 5.59
N ARG A 117 19.90 2.71 5.72
CA ARG A 117 19.41 4.02 5.24
C ARG A 117 18.95 4.04 3.78
N ARG A 118 19.58 3.24 2.91
CA ARG A 118 19.23 3.14 1.48
C ARG A 118 17.83 2.57 1.21
N HIS A 119 17.23 1.85 2.17
CA HIS A 119 15.88 1.29 2.00
C HIS A 119 14.78 2.26 2.41
N ILE A 120 15.08 3.29 3.20
CA ILE A 120 14.08 4.27 3.70
C ILE A 120 13.27 4.90 2.54
N PRO A 121 13.88 5.35 1.43
CA PRO A 121 13.11 5.89 0.31
C PRO A 121 12.12 4.89 -0.31
N LYS A 122 12.45 3.59 -0.32
CA LYS A 122 11.59 2.51 -0.84
C LYS A 122 10.36 2.28 0.05
N LEU A 123 10.50 2.52 1.35
CA LEU A 123 9.39 2.43 2.30
C LEU A 123 8.39 3.57 2.13
N ASN A 124 8.80 4.72 1.59
CA ASN A 124 7.89 5.86 1.36
C ASN A 124 6.77 5.51 0.38
N SER A 125 7.05 4.73 -0.66
CA SER A 125 6.03 4.28 -1.63
C SER A 125 4.99 3.37 -0.98
N ILE A 126 5.41 2.53 -0.04
CA ILE A 126 4.52 1.67 0.75
C ILE A 126 3.60 2.51 1.63
N VAL A 127 4.18 3.44 2.41
CA VAL A 127 3.42 4.36 3.26
C VAL A 127 2.42 5.17 2.43
N TYR A 128 2.85 5.63 1.26
CA TYR A 128 2.00 6.40 0.36
C TYR A 128 0.86 5.56 -0.23
N SER A 129 1.13 4.32 -0.66
CA SER A 129 0.10 3.39 -1.15
C SER A 129 -0.97 3.11 -0.09
N GLN A 130 -0.57 2.90 1.18
CA GLN A 130 -1.51 2.67 2.27
C GLN A 130 -2.35 3.92 2.60
N LYS A 131 -1.77 5.12 2.44
CA LYS A 131 -2.52 6.38 2.56
C LYS A 131 -3.56 6.52 1.45
N LEU A 132 -3.20 6.21 0.20
CA LEU A 132 -4.13 6.23 -0.93
C LEU A 132 -5.25 5.23 -0.73
N TYR A 133 -4.95 4.01 -0.26
CA TYR A 133 -5.95 2.98 0.01
C TYR A 133 -6.96 3.42 1.07
N ARG A 134 -6.48 3.99 2.19
CA ARG A 134 -7.36 4.57 3.21
C ARG A 134 -8.20 5.73 2.68
N ASN A 135 -7.64 6.54 1.78
CA ASN A 135 -8.37 7.65 1.18
C ASN A 135 -9.48 7.14 0.24
N LEU A 136 -9.18 6.10 -0.54
CA LEU A 136 -10.16 5.45 -1.40
C LEU A 136 -11.36 4.95 -0.59
N ILE A 137 -11.12 4.19 0.49
CA ILE A 137 -12.20 3.67 1.36
C ILE A 137 -13.06 4.82 1.89
N LYS A 138 -12.43 5.86 2.46
CA LYS A 138 -13.16 7.01 3.01
C LYS A 138 -13.97 7.77 1.96
N LEU A 139 -13.46 7.90 0.74
CA LEU A 139 -14.19 8.53 -0.37
C LEU A 139 -15.34 7.67 -0.85
N ASP A 140 -15.18 6.35 -0.83
CA ASP A 140 -16.23 5.39 -1.17
C ASP A 140 -17.37 5.42 -0.14
N ASP A 141 -17.01 5.48 1.15
CA ASP A 141 -17.94 5.68 2.26
C ASP A 141 -18.68 7.01 2.12
N LEU A 142 -17.96 8.12 1.87
CA LEU A 142 -18.57 9.44 1.64
C LEU A 142 -19.53 9.42 0.44
N ARG A 143 -19.17 8.74 -0.66
CA ARG A 143 -20.07 8.56 -1.80
C ARG A 143 -21.33 7.80 -1.37
N ASN A 144 -21.19 6.72 -0.62
CA ASN A 144 -22.32 5.92 -0.16
C ASN A 144 -23.24 6.72 0.77
N GLU A 145 -22.70 7.45 1.74
CA GLU A 145 -23.43 8.35 2.63
C GLU A 145 -24.19 9.42 1.84
N ALA A 146 -23.52 10.09 0.90
CA ALA A 146 -24.14 11.13 0.09
C ALA A 146 -25.28 10.59 -0.80
N VAL A 147 -25.10 9.41 -1.40
CA VAL A 147 -26.14 8.76 -2.22
C VAL A 147 -27.32 8.30 -1.36
N LEU A 148 -27.07 7.78 -0.15
CA LEU A 148 -28.14 7.38 0.76
C LEU A 148 -28.95 8.59 1.26
N GLU A 149 -28.27 9.68 1.63
CA GLU A 149 -28.95 10.92 2.01
C GLU A 149 -29.76 11.49 0.83
N PHE A 150 -29.21 11.40 -0.39
CA PHE A 150 -29.88 11.82 -1.61
C PHE A 150 -31.16 11.03 -1.85
N GLN A 151 -31.09 9.69 -1.76
CA GLN A 151 -32.25 8.81 -1.87
C GLN A 151 -33.29 9.10 -0.81
N LYS A 152 -32.87 9.34 0.44
CA LYS A 152 -33.77 9.69 1.54
C LYS A 152 -34.52 10.99 1.27
N LYS A 153 -33.83 12.06 0.87
CA LYS A 153 -34.48 13.35 0.54
C LYS A 153 -35.46 13.25 -0.62
N LEU A 154 -35.16 12.41 -1.61
CA LEU A 154 -36.08 12.16 -2.71
C LEU A 154 -37.29 11.32 -2.30
N ALA A 155 -37.10 10.35 -1.38
CA ALA A 155 -38.19 9.54 -0.85
C ALA A 155 -39.13 10.36 0.07
N ASP A 156 -38.57 11.32 0.81
CA ASP A 156 -39.31 12.22 1.70
C ASP A 156 -40.05 13.35 0.94
N ALA A 157 -39.90 13.45 -0.38
CA ALA A 157 -40.55 14.48 -1.19
C ALA A 157 -42.04 14.14 -1.45
N ASP A 158 -42.91 15.14 -1.28
CA ASP A 158 -44.37 15.00 -1.45
C ASP A 158 -44.80 14.57 -2.87
N SER A 159 -43.93 14.75 -3.86
CA SER A 159 -44.21 14.37 -5.25
C SER A 159 -42.93 13.91 -5.94
N PRO A 160 -43.02 12.90 -6.83
CA PRO A 160 -41.86 12.41 -7.55
C PRO A 160 -41.31 13.51 -8.46
N PRO A 161 -39.98 13.75 -8.46
CA PRO A 161 -39.38 14.78 -9.30
C PRO A 161 -39.54 14.43 -10.79
N GLN A 162 -39.95 15.39 -11.60
CA GLN A 162 -40.14 15.20 -13.04
C GLN A 162 -38.94 15.69 -13.86
N THR A 163 -38.19 16.65 -13.32
CA THR A 163 -37.02 17.24 -13.99
C THR A 163 -35.77 17.19 -13.11
N ILE A 164 -34.59 17.33 -13.74
CA ILE A 164 -33.31 17.44 -13.01
C ILE A 164 -33.32 18.67 -12.08
N ALA A 165 -33.91 19.78 -12.51
CA ALA A 165 -34.03 20.99 -11.69
C ALA A 165 -34.87 20.76 -10.42
N ASP A 166 -35.90 19.91 -10.49
CA ASP A 166 -36.69 19.53 -9.32
C ASP A 166 -35.86 18.73 -8.33
N ILE A 167 -35.06 17.78 -8.84
CA ILE A 167 -34.11 16.98 -8.04
C ILE A 167 -33.13 17.90 -7.33
N GLU A 168 -32.51 18.84 -8.05
CA GLU A 168 -31.53 19.77 -7.49
C GLU A 168 -32.12 20.63 -6.36
N ARG A 169 -33.36 21.09 -6.54
CA ARG A 169 -34.09 21.87 -5.55
C ARG A 169 -34.41 21.07 -4.29
N ILE A 170 -34.85 19.81 -4.42
CA ILE A 170 -35.21 18.94 -3.29
C ILE A 170 -33.97 18.58 -2.46
N VAL A 171 -32.89 18.21 -3.15
CA VAL A 171 -31.67 17.69 -2.53
C VAL A 171 -30.84 18.79 -1.85
N GLY A 172 -30.79 19.95 -2.51
CA GLY A 172 -30.04 21.12 -2.08
C GLY A 172 -28.57 21.14 -2.56
N PRO A 173 -27.98 22.34 -2.66
CA PRO A 173 -26.68 22.53 -3.31
C PRO A 173 -25.51 21.87 -2.56
N LEU A 174 -25.59 21.76 -1.23
CA LEU A 174 -24.52 21.18 -0.42
C LEU A 174 -24.34 19.68 -0.72
N LEU A 175 -25.43 18.93 -0.79
CA LEU A 175 -25.36 17.48 -1.03
C LEU A 175 -24.92 17.18 -2.47
N ILE A 176 -25.36 18.00 -3.44
CA ILE A 176 -24.91 17.92 -4.83
C ILE A 176 -23.39 18.15 -4.92
N ALA A 177 -22.89 19.18 -4.24
CA ALA A 177 -21.46 19.47 -4.20
C ALA A 177 -20.67 18.32 -3.56
N ASN A 178 -21.14 17.78 -2.43
CA ASN A 178 -20.48 16.66 -1.75
C ASN A 178 -20.47 15.39 -2.63
N ALA A 179 -21.60 15.02 -3.22
CA ALA A 179 -21.69 13.90 -4.14
C ALA A 179 -20.78 14.09 -5.36
N THR A 180 -20.78 15.29 -5.97
CA THR A 180 -19.90 15.61 -7.10
C THR A 180 -18.43 15.47 -6.72
N SER A 181 -18.02 16.04 -5.59
CA SER A 181 -16.64 15.95 -5.09
C SER A 181 -16.22 14.51 -4.81
N ALA A 182 -17.10 13.69 -4.22
CA ALA A 182 -16.83 12.28 -3.98
C ALA A 182 -16.63 11.52 -5.30
N VAL A 183 -17.51 11.72 -6.29
CA VAL A 183 -17.40 11.09 -7.61
C VAL A 183 -16.12 11.49 -8.33
N VAL A 184 -15.79 12.79 -8.34
CA VAL A 184 -14.58 13.29 -8.98
C VAL A 184 -13.32 12.76 -8.28
N GLY A 185 -13.31 12.74 -6.93
CA GLY A 185 -12.23 12.15 -6.14
C GLY A 185 -12.01 10.67 -6.47
N LEU A 186 -13.08 9.88 -6.48
CA LEU A 186 -13.05 8.47 -6.86
C LEU A 186 -12.58 8.27 -8.31
N ALA A 187 -12.92 9.19 -9.23
CA ALA A 187 -12.43 9.15 -10.61
C ALA A 187 -10.91 9.38 -10.71
N PHE A 188 -10.34 10.27 -9.89
CA PHE A 188 -8.89 10.43 -9.81
C PHE A 188 -8.21 9.15 -9.31
N HIS A 189 -8.74 8.55 -8.24
CA HIS A 189 -8.24 7.26 -7.75
C HIS A 189 -8.31 6.18 -8.83
N ALA A 190 -9.44 6.05 -9.51
CA ALA A 190 -9.64 5.09 -10.59
C ALA A 190 -8.71 5.29 -11.80
N LYS A 191 -8.13 6.48 -11.97
CA LYS A 191 -7.24 6.83 -13.08
C LYS A 191 -5.76 6.64 -12.74
N ASP A 192 -5.30 7.20 -11.62
CA ASP A 192 -3.87 7.45 -11.42
C ASP A 192 -3.18 6.47 -10.46
N ASP A 193 -3.93 5.77 -9.61
CA ASP A 193 -3.35 5.11 -8.43
C ASP A 193 -2.69 3.75 -8.71
N GLU A 194 -3.08 3.03 -9.77
CA GLU A 194 -2.56 1.68 -10.06
C GLU A 194 -1.03 1.63 -10.06
N LYS A 195 -0.41 2.63 -10.72
CA LYS A 195 1.05 2.73 -10.82
C LYS A 195 1.71 2.87 -9.46
N THR A 196 1.05 3.56 -8.53
CA THR A 196 1.56 3.77 -7.17
C THR A 196 1.57 2.47 -6.39
N TYR A 197 0.49 1.68 -6.45
CA TYR A 197 0.44 0.38 -5.78
C TYR A 197 1.46 -0.61 -6.34
N ARG A 198 1.56 -0.70 -7.67
CA ARG A 198 2.56 -1.57 -8.33
C ARG A 198 3.97 -1.18 -7.94
N ARG A 199 4.27 0.12 -7.94
CA ARG A 199 5.55 0.66 -7.50
C ARG A 199 5.86 0.31 -6.05
N ALA A 200 4.88 0.37 -5.14
CA ALA A 200 5.07 -0.02 -3.74
C ALA A 200 5.45 -1.51 -3.59
N VAL A 201 4.82 -2.39 -4.37
CA VAL A 201 5.16 -3.82 -4.41
C VAL A 201 6.58 -4.04 -4.93
N ASP A 202 6.94 -3.39 -6.05
CA ASP A 202 8.25 -3.55 -6.66
C ASP A 202 9.36 -3.02 -5.74
N GLU A 203 9.18 -1.84 -5.14
CA GLU A 203 10.15 -1.23 -4.23
C GLU A 203 10.29 -2.03 -2.93
N LEU A 204 9.19 -2.55 -2.36
CA LEU A 204 9.25 -3.44 -1.19
C LEU A 204 10.00 -4.73 -1.53
N ARG A 205 9.69 -5.34 -2.67
CA ARG A 205 10.34 -6.57 -3.12
C ARG A 205 11.83 -6.35 -3.34
N GLU A 206 12.21 -5.24 -3.97
CA GLU A 206 13.61 -4.88 -4.17
C GLU A 206 14.34 -4.68 -2.84
N ALA A 207 13.71 -4.00 -1.86
CA ALA A 207 14.27 -3.83 -0.53
C ALA A 207 14.44 -5.16 0.22
N LEU A 208 13.45 -6.05 0.14
CA LEU A 208 13.50 -7.38 0.75
C LEU A 208 14.57 -8.27 0.14
N ILE A 209 14.73 -8.24 -1.18
CA ILE A 209 15.80 -8.96 -1.89
C ILE A 209 17.15 -8.44 -1.40
N ASP A 210 17.36 -7.13 -1.41
CA ASP A 210 18.64 -6.51 -1.04
C ASP A 210 19.00 -6.69 0.45
N GLU A 211 18.02 -6.85 1.34
CA GLU A 211 18.24 -7.13 2.77
C GLU A 211 18.42 -8.62 3.08
N LEU A 212 17.65 -9.51 2.45
CA LEU A 212 17.58 -10.94 2.80
C LEU A 212 18.50 -11.82 1.94
N GLU A 213 19.13 -11.23 0.92
CA GLU A 213 20.12 -11.89 0.08
C GLU A 213 21.37 -12.30 0.89
N PRO A 214 21.92 -13.51 0.64
CA PRO A 214 23.18 -13.92 1.25
C PRO A 214 24.32 -13.01 0.76
N TRP A 215 24.95 -12.27 1.66
CA TRP A 215 26.06 -11.35 1.34
C TRP A 215 27.25 -12.03 0.65
N TRP A 216 27.45 -13.32 0.94
CA TRP A 216 28.54 -14.15 0.42
C TRP A 216 28.30 -14.69 -1.01
N TRP A 217 27.09 -14.50 -1.58
CA TRP A 217 26.81 -14.93 -2.95
C TRP A 217 27.28 -13.90 -3.99
N PRO A 218 28.04 -14.30 -5.03
CA PRO A 218 28.41 -13.39 -6.10
C PRO A 218 27.20 -12.85 -6.87
N LYS A 219 27.25 -11.59 -7.33
CA LYS A 219 26.16 -10.97 -8.10
C LYS A 219 25.82 -11.74 -9.39
N TRP A 220 26.82 -12.35 -10.04
CA TRP A 220 26.62 -13.13 -11.27
C TRP A 220 25.77 -14.38 -11.00
N ALA A 221 26.04 -15.10 -9.90
CA ALA A 221 25.33 -16.32 -9.55
C ALA A 221 23.88 -16.02 -9.13
N ARG A 222 23.66 -14.86 -8.48
CA ARG A 222 22.32 -14.34 -8.16
C ARG A 222 21.48 -14.06 -9.41
N LYS A 223 22.08 -13.42 -10.42
CA LYS A 223 21.39 -13.14 -11.70
C LYS A 223 21.02 -14.41 -12.45
N GLN A 224 21.91 -15.40 -12.40
CA GLN A 224 21.73 -16.64 -13.15
C GLN A 224 20.64 -17.52 -12.51
N TRP A 225 20.62 -17.66 -11.18
CA TRP A 225 19.73 -18.59 -10.47
C TRP A 225 18.85 -17.92 -9.40
N PRO A 226 17.97 -16.96 -9.76
CA PRO A 226 17.20 -16.18 -8.78
C PRO A 226 16.25 -17.04 -7.93
N LYS A 227 15.70 -18.15 -8.48
CA LYS A 227 14.78 -19.04 -7.75
C LYS A 227 15.46 -19.95 -6.71
N LEU A 228 16.74 -20.24 -6.87
CA LEU A 228 17.49 -21.11 -5.96
C LEU A 228 18.10 -20.33 -4.78
N VAL A 229 18.26 -19.02 -4.94
CA VAL A 229 19.14 -18.19 -4.11
C VAL A 229 18.39 -17.02 -3.48
N GLY A 230 17.38 -16.52 -4.18
CA GLY A 230 16.55 -15.43 -3.70
C GLY A 230 15.72 -15.84 -2.48
N PRO A 231 15.35 -14.88 -1.62
CA PRO A 231 14.33 -15.13 -0.61
C PRO A 231 13.05 -15.65 -1.30
N ALA A 232 12.36 -16.61 -0.67
CA ALA A 232 11.10 -17.16 -1.15
C ALA A 232 9.97 -16.12 -0.99
N LEU A 233 10.02 -15.09 -1.84
CA LEU A 233 9.09 -13.98 -1.86
C LEU A 233 7.94 -14.25 -2.83
N ILE A 234 6.74 -13.90 -2.41
CA ILE A 234 5.54 -13.99 -3.23
C ILE A 234 5.70 -13.13 -4.48
N SER A 235 5.42 -13.72 -5.64
CA SER A 235 5.40 -13.03 -6.93
C SER A 235 3.99 -12.62 -7.29
N PHE A 236 3.85 -11.44 -7.88
CA PHE A 236 2.58 -10.92 -8.35
C PHE A 236 2.50 -11.14 -9.85
N THR A 237 1.36 -11.65 -10.31
CA THR A 237 1.00 -11.59 -11.73
C THR A 237 0.37 -10.22 -12.01
N ASN A 238 0.27 -9.83 -13.27
CA ASN A 238 -0.29 -8.53 -13.66
C ASN A 238 -1.80 -8.37 -13.37
N GLY A 239 -2.41 -9.28 -12.60
CA GLY A 239 -3.85 -9.37 -12.36
C GLY A 239 -4.58 -9.99 -13.55
N ASP A 240 -5.91 -9.98 -13.47
CA ASP A 240 -6.80 -10.33 -14.58
C ASP A 240 -6.67 -9.29 -15.70
N PRO A 241 -6.39 -9.68 -16.96
CA PRO A 241 -6.35 -8.75 -18.10
C PRO A 241 -7.62 -7.89 -18.23
N HIS A 242 -8.78 -8.41 -17.82
CA HIS A 242 -10.05 -7.66 -17.84
C HIS A 242 -10.15 -6.56 -16.77
N MET A 243 -9.20 -6.50 -15.85
CA MET A 243 -9.08 -5.46 -14.83
C MET A 243 -8.02 -4.41 -15.19
N GLN A 244 -7.39 -4.50 -16.36
CA GLN A 244 -6.43 -3.50 -16.82
C GLN A 244 -7.13 -2.27 -17.39
N GLU A 245 -6.48 -1.11 -17.32
CA GLU A 245 -7.02 0.17 -17.78
C GLU A 245 -7.52 0.11 -19.23
N GLU A 246 -6.81 -0.61 -20.10
CA GLU A 246 -7.13 -0.77 -21.52
C GLU A 246 -8.44 -1.51 -21.77
N ALA A 247 -8.86 -2.37 -20.85
CA ALA A 247 -10.10 -3.16 -20.96
C ALA A 247 -11.33 -2.41 -20.43
N MET A 248 -11.16 -1.23 -19.82
CA MET A 248 -12.24 -0.52 -19.13
C MET A 248 -12.96 0.51 -19.99
N PRO A 249 -14.25 0.76 -19.71
CA PRO A 249 -14.97 1.87 -20.33
C PRO A 249 -14.29 3.23 -20.09
N ALA A 250 -14.27 4.07 -21.11
CA ALA A 250 -13.80 5.45 -20.98
C ALA A 250 -14.70 6.23 -20.00
N PHE A 251 -14.11 7.24 -19.34
CA PHE A 251 -14.90 8.11 -18.47
C PHE A 251 -15.90 8.93 -19.28
N PRO A 252 -17.12 9.19 -18.74
CA PRO A 252 -18.06 10.10 -19.36
C PRO A 252 -17.45 11.50 -19.53
N LYS A 253 -17.76 12.18 -20.64
CA LYS A 253 -17.21 13.51 -20.97
C LYS A 253 -17.44 14.55 -19.87
N GLN A 254 -18.59 14.49 -19.20
CA GLN A 254 -18.94 15.42 -18.13
C GLN A 254 -18.04 15.24 -16.90
N LEU A 255 -17.74 13.99 -16.55
CA LEU A 255 -16.82 13.68 -15.47
C LEU A 255 -15.40 14.13 -15.82
N LEU A 256 -14.94 13.91 -17.05
CA LEU A 256 -13.66 14.41 -17.53
C LEU A 256 -13.56 15.93 -17.44
N ALA A 257 -14.63 16.65 -17.78
CA ALA A 257 -14.69 18.10 -17.65
C ALA A 257 -14.62 18.55 -16.18
N ALA A 258 -15.33 17.86 -15.28
CA ALA A 258 -15.30 18.15 -13.84
C ALA A 258 -13.91 17.87 -13.23
N MET A 259 -13.27 16.76 -13.60
CA MET A 259 -11.88 16.45 -13.22
C MET A 259 -10.92 17.55 -13.69
N ALA A 260 -11.01 17.96 -14.96
CA ALA A 260 -10.16 19.01 -15.50
C ALA A 260 -10.38 20.37 -14.81
N ALA A 261 -11.62 20.69 -14.43
CA ALA A 261 -11.95 21.89 -13.67
C ALA A 261 -11.34 21.84 -12.26
N GLN A 262 -11.36 20.67 -11.61
CA GLN A 262 -10.74 20.49 -10.30
C GLN A 262 -9.20 20.58 -10.37
N ASP A 263 -8.57 19.91 -11.34
CA ASP A 263 -7.11 20.03 -11.59
C ASP A 263 -6.70 21.51 -11.82
N ALA A 264 -7.51 22.26 -12.58
CA ALA A 264 -7.26 23.67 -12.83
C ALA A 264 -7.41 24.54 -11.57
N ALA A 265 -8.34 24.19 -10.67
CA ALA A 265 -8.59 24.92 -9.42
C ALA A 265 -7.53 24.67 -8.35
N GLU A 266 -6.98 23.45 -8.31
CA GLU A 266 -5.93 23.01 -7.39
C GLU A 266 -4.52 23.43 -7.87
N GLY A 267 -4.36 23.74 -9.16
CA GLY A 267 -3.08 24.12 -9.76
C GLY A 267 -2.29 22.89 -10.24
N LYS A 268 -1.40 23.06 -11.23
CA LYS A 268 -0.67 21.94 -11.86
C LYS A 268 0.07 21.10 -10.80
N HIS A 269 -0.43 19.90 -10.57
CA HIS A 269 0.13 18.94 -9.63
C HIS A 269 1.58 18.55 -10.00
N PRO A 270 2.45 18.29 -9.02
CA PRO A 270 3.67 17.55 -9.28
C PRO A 270 3.27 16.16 -9.82
N GLN A 271 3.73 15.84 -11.03
CA GLN A 271 3.49 14.55 -11.68
C GLN A 271 3.97 13.39 -10.78
N ALA A 272 3.44 12.18 -11.00
CA ALA A 272 3.77 10.93 -10.29
C ALA A 272 5.28 10.54 -10.27
N GLY A 273 6.16 11.34 -10.87
CA GLY A 273 7.62 11.22 -10.84
C GLY A 273 8.35 12.24 -9.96
N ALA A 274 7.66 13.15 -9.27
CA ALA A 274 8.31 14.08 -8.35
C ALA A 274 8.95 13.33 -7.15
N PRO A 275 10.14 13.73 -6.70
CA PRO A 275 10.78 13.09 -5.55
C PRO A 275 9.87 13.19 -4.33
N LEU A 276 9.66 12.05 -3.65
CA LEU A 276 8.74 11.91 -2.51
C LEU A 276 9.09 12.81 -1.29
N SER A 277 10.15 13.61 -1.36
CA SER A 277 10.58 14.56 -0.32
C SER A 277 9.76 15.86 -0.26
N PHE A 278 8.90 16.12 -1.25
CA PHE A 278 8.00 17.28 -1.28
C PHE A 278 6.61 16.84 -1.75
N PHE A 279 5.83 16.18 -0.90
CA PHE A 279 4.40 16.10 -1.12
C PHE A 279 3.71 17.23 -0.37
N PRO A 280 3.03 18.16 -1.06
CA PRO A 280 2.14 19.06 -0.38
C PRO A 280 0.99 18.22 0.19
N LEU A 281 0.75 18.38 1.49
CA LEU A 281 -0.46 17.93 2.17
C LEU A 281 -1.74 18.55 1.54
N ASP A 282 -1.59 19.45 0.56
CA ASP A 282 -2.67 20.20 -0.09
C ASP A 282 -3.71 19.33 -0.81
N ARG A 283 -3.35 18.13 -1.32
CA ARG A 283 -4.35 17.20 -1.89
C ARG A 283 -5.34 16.70 -0.82
N TRP A 284 -4.93 16.72 0.45
CA TRP A 284 -5.78 16.35 1.58
C TRP A 284 -6.70 17.50 1.95
N TYR A 285 -6.20 18.74 1.93
CA TYR A 285 -7.01 19.90 2.29
C TYR A 285 -8.09 20.22 1.24
N SER A 286 -7.95 19.91 -0.04
CA SER A 286 -9.04 20.16 -1.00
C SER A 286 -10.20 19.16 -0.88
N THR A 287 -9.96 17.93 -0.40
CA THR A 287 -11.01 16.91 -0.22
C THR A 287 -11.85 17.14 1.03
N TYR A 288 -11.31 17.84 2.03
CA TYR A 288 -12.02 18.17 3.28
C TYR A 288 -12.52 19.61 3.31
N TYR A 289 -12.28 20.43 2.30
CA TYR A 289 -12.72 21.83 2.29
C TYR A 289 -13.44 22.19 0.99
N GLN A 290 -14.67 22.68 1.10
CA GLN A 290 -15.31 23.33 -0.04
C GLN A 290 -14.64 24.67 -0.31
N VAL A 291 -14.15 24.87 -1.54
CA VAL A 291 -13.75 26.19 -2.04
C VAL A 291 -15.03 26.93 -2.44
N LEU A 292 -15.67 27.60 -1.48
CA LEU A 292 -16.85 28.43 -1.73
C LEU A 292 -16.42 29.79 -2.31
N GLY A 293 -15.90 29.76 -3.55
CA GLY A 293 -15.60 30.95 -4.34
C GLY A 293 -14.56 31.92 -3.74
N LYS A 294 -14.34 33.04 -4.45
CA LYS A 294 -13.52 34.17 -3.99
C LYS A 294 -14.46 35.28 -3.53
N VAL A 295 -14.42 35.63 -2.25
CA VAL A 295 -14.97 36.90 -1.75
C VAL A 295 -13.77 37.83 -1.51
N ASN A 296 -13.70 38.95 -2.22
CA ASN A 296 -12.60 39.93 -2.14
C ASN A 296 -11.19 39.33 -2.35
N GLY A 297 -11.05 38.39 -3.28
CA GLY A 297 -9.74 37.83 -3.67
C GLY A 297 -9.11 36.83 -2.70
N ARG A 298 -9.71 36.58 -1.53
CA ARG A 298 -9.30 35.50 -0.61
C ARG A 298 -10.15 34.25 -0.86
N LYS A 299 -9.49 33.09 -1.02
CA LYS A 299 -10.15 31.78 -1.04
C LYS A 299 -10.60 31.48 0.39
N ILE A 300 -11.89 31.23 0.59
CA ILE A 300 -12.41 30.75 1.87
C ILE A 300 -12.48 29.22 1.77
N LEU A 301 -11.77 28.54 2.65
CA LEU A 301 -11.82 27.09 2.81
C LEU A 301 -12.75 26.79 3.98
N LEU A 302 -13.89 26.16 3.72
CA LEU A 302 -14.81 25.71 4.77
C LEU A 302 -14.69 24.20 4.95
N PRO A 303 -14.38 23.71 6.17
CA PRO A 303 -14.26 22.28 6.41
C PRO A 303 -15.61 21.59 6.17
N ILE A 304 -15.57 20.45 5.48
CA ILE A 304 -16.74 19.66 5.06
C ILE A 304 -17.44 18.98 6.25
N ASN A 305 -16.76 18.90 7.40
CA ASN A 305 -17.36 18.45 8.66
C ASN A 305 -17.11 19.48 9.76
N GLY A 306 -18.14 19.77 10.57
CA GLY A 306 -18.04 20.54 11.81
C GLY A 306 -17.24 19.86 12.92
N LEU A 307 -16.17 19.14 12.57
CA LEU A 307 -15.20 18.56 13.49
C LEU A 307 -14.09 19.57 13.70
N ASP A 308 -14.10 20.19 14.87
CA ASP A 308 -13.01 21.00 15.40
C ASP A 308 -11.72 20.16 15.38
N LEU A 309 -10.77 20.50 14.50
CA LEU A 309 -9.46 19.83 14.39
C LEU A 309 -8.47 20.29 15.47
N HIS A 310 -8.97 20.90 16.55
CA HIS A 310 -8.19 21.25 17.74
C HIS A 310 -8.47 20.29 18.89
N ARG A 311 -8.10 19.01 18.75
CA ARG A 311 -7.82 18.08 19.86
C ARG A 311 -6.79 17.04 19.46
#